data_AF-A0A926R4T2-F1
#
_entry.id   AF-A0A926R4T2-F1
#
_cell.length_a   1.000
_cell.length_b   1.000
_cell.length_c   1.000
_cell.angle_alpha   90.00
_cell.angle_beta   90.00
_cell.angle_gamma   90.00
#
_symmetry.space_group_name_H-M   'P 1'
#
loop_
_entity.id
_entity.type
_entity.pdbx_description
1 polymer ?
#
loop_
_entity_poly.entity_id
_entity_poly.type
_entity_poly.pdbx_seq_one_letter_code
_entity_poly.pdbx_strand_id
1 'polypeptide(L)'
;MSNITTIGVIGLGNAGAPILNNLNKSNKYKLVAFDIDTKKLNDIPKNIIKATSIKTLAEQCNVVLTCLPKPEHVLEAVDGKDGLLQNSSKDMVWIDTSTTNFKQTQKLAIKASTYGVSMLEATLTGGVHALQNNNMVCLAGGDEDTFKLWKEVLQDAIGEVVVLCGNVGAGAIAKVVSNMLAFTNMVAASECMMIAKRAGLDLENFFDAIRVSAGNSFAWETVVPHIFNQKYESGFTMDLACKDMNLSYLLGQDLKVPLDLHMEVKKKMDKARKQYGDDKGCYVYPRTLEDELGESLSLKGWDNWGYDIKVLDGSIVVKHKNRPKSKHPQYNSEAKD
;
A
#
# COMPACT_ATOMS: atom_id res chain seq x y z
N MET A 1 -0.36 35.38 12.85
CA MET A 1 -0.78 34.01 13.20
C MET A 1 -0.31 33.14 12.05
N SER A 2 0.57 32.17 12.26
CA SER A 2 0.88 31.19 11.22
C SER A 2 -0.44 30.53 10.82
N ASN A 3 -0.88 30.71 9.58
CA ASN A 3 -2.12 30.11 9.10
C ASN A 3 -1.98 28.59 9.24
N ILE A 4 -2.79 27.98 10.11
CA ILE A 4 -2.84 26.53 10.27
C ILE A 4 -3.28 25.94 8.93
N THR A 5 -2.47 25.03 8.37
CA THR A 5 -2.81 24.33 7.13
C THR A 5 -4.09 23.51 7.31
N THR A 6 -5.04 23.69 6.39
CA THR A 6 -6.23 22.84 6.30
C THR A 6 -6.01 21.77 5.22
N ILE A 7 -6.09 20.51 5.64
CA ILE A 7 -5.89 19.33 4.79
C ILE A 7 -7.22 18.60 4.60
N GLY A 8 -7.58 18.39 3.34
CA GLY A 8 -8.69 17.55 2.92
C GLY A 8 -8.25 16.10 2.69
N VAL A 9 -9.05 15.12 3.07
CA VAL A 9 -8.85 13.71 2.69
C VAL A 9 -10.11 13.20 1.99
N ILE A 10 -9.95 12.79 0.73
CA ILE A 10 -10.98 12.20 -0.12
C ILE A 10 -10.74 10.69 -0.23
N GLY A 11 -11.70 9.91 0.26
CA GLY A 11 -11.62 8.46 0.34
C GLY A 11 -11.11 7.98 1.69
N LEU A 12 -11.96 7.28 2.44
CA LEU A 12 -11.75 6.84 3.83
C LEU A 12 -11.81 5.30 3.92
N GLY A 13 -11.31 4.62 2.90
CA GLY A 13 -11.14 3.17 2.91
C GLY A 13 -9.97 2.72 3.81
N ASN A 14 -9.52 1.48 3.59
CA ASN A 14 -8.48 0.83 4.40
C ASN A 14 -7.16 1.59 4.50
N ALA A 15 -6.84 2.48 3.54
CA ALA A 15 -5.66 3.34 3.60
C ALA A 15 -5.98 4.79 3.99
N GLY A 16 -7.06 5.37 3.43
CA GLY A 16 -7.41 6.77 3.66
C GLY A 16 -7.82 7.09 5.10
N ALA A 17 -8.54 6.18 5.77
CA ALA A 17 -8.91 6.38 7.18
C ALA A 17 -7.69 6.37 8.13
N PRO A 18 -6.72 5.43 8.02
CA PRO A 18 -5.44 5.53 8.71
C PRO A 18 -4.67 6.81 8.44
N ILE A 19 -4.59 7.27 7.18
CA ILE A 19 -3.93 8.54 6.80
C ILE A 19 -4.56 9.72 7.53
N LEU A 20 -5.90 9.82 7.49
CA LEU A 20 -6.64 10.86 8.20
C LEU A 20 -6.36 10.83 9.72
N ASN A 21 -6.32 9.63 10.30
CA ASN A 21 -6.07 9.45 11.72
C ASN A 21 -4.62 9.80 12.12
N ASN A 22 -3.63 9.49 11.29
CA ASN A 22 -2.23 9.83 11.54
C ASN A 22 -2.03 11.36 11.49
N LEU A 23 -2.58 12.01 10.46
CA LEU A 23 -2.63 13.47 10.38
C LEU A 23 -3.31 14.08 11.62
N ASN A 24 -4.40 13.48 12.10
CA ASN A 24 -5.11 13.96 13.28
C ASN A 24 -4.27 13.86 14.56
N LYS A 25 -3.56 12.73 14.74
CA LYS A 25 -2.67 12.50 15.89
C LYS A 25 -1.51 13.51 15.97
N SER A 26 -1.08 14.08 14.84
CA SER A 26 -0.04 15.11 14.82
C SER A 26 -0.47 16.39 15.55
N ASN A 27 -1.78 16.69 15.62
CA ASN A 27 -2.36 17.93 16.14
C ASN A 27 -1.85 19.22 15.45
N LYS A 28 -1.26 19.12 14.25
CA LYS A 28 -0.70 20.27 13.50
C LYS A 28 -1.68 20.89 12.50
N TYR A 29 -2.73 20.15 12.12
CA TYR A 29 -3.56 20.47 10.96
C TYR A 29 -5.04 20.61 11.30
N LYS A 30 -5.76 21.44 10.54
CA LYS A 30 -7.22 21.35 10.45
C LYS A 30 -7.56 20.30 9.39
N LEU A 31 -8.48 19.40 9.71
CA LEU A 31 -8.80 18.28 8.83
C LEU A 31 -10.24 18.36 8.35
N VAL A 32 -10.41 18.10 7.05
CA VAL A 32 -11.71 17.96 6.38
C VAL A 32 -11.73 16.61 5.70
N ALA A 33 -12.80 15.83 5.86
CA ALA A 33 -12.90 14.49 5.33
C ALA A 33 -14.13 14.34 4.43
N PHE A 34 -13.98 13.59 3.35
CA PHE A 34 -15.06 13.22 2.45
C PHE A 34 -14.89 11.77 1.97
N ASP A 35 -16.00 11.03 1.94
CA ASP A 35 -16.13 9.76 1.22
C ASP A 35 -17.53 9.71 0.61
N ILE A 36 -17.67 9.08 -0.56
CA ILE A 36 -18.97 8.89 -1.20
C ILE A 36 -19.88 7.98 -0.36
N ASP A 37 -19.28 7.03 0.38
CA ASP A 37 -19.98 6.25 1.39
C ASP A 37 -19.99 7.04 2.71
N THR A 38 -21.11 7.74 2.94
CA THR A 38 -21.31 8.58 4.13
C THR A 38 -21.21 7.81 5.44
N LYS A 39 -21.36 6.48 5.43
CA LYS A 39 -21.21 5.66 6.65
C LYS A 39 -19.79 5.72 7.19
N LYS A 40 -18.78 5.82 6.33
CA LYS A 40 -17.36 5.90 6.75
C LYS A 40 -17.04 7.21 7.48
N LEU A 41 -17.84 8.25 7.29
CA LEU A 41 -17.71 9.50 8.02
C LEU A 41 -18.24 9.40 9.46
N ASN A 42 -18.95 8.33 9.83
CA ASN A 42 -19.47 8.17 11.20
C ASN A 42 -18.36 7.90 12.21
N ASP A 43 -17.30 7.21 11.78
CA ASP A 43 -16.25 6.68 12.66
C ASP A 43 -15.01 7.60 12.75
N ILE A 44 -15.03 8.77 12.11
CA ILE A 44 -13.91 9.72 12.18
C ILE A 44 -13.93 10.52 13.50
N PRO A 45 -12.77 10.97 14.01
CA PRO A 45 -12.69 11.83 15.19
C PRO A 45 -13.57 13.08 15.12
N LYS A 46 -14.22 13.43 16.24
CA LYS A 46 -15.21 14.53 16.32
C LYS A 46 -14.66 15.91 15.96
N ASN A 47 -13.36 16.12 16.06
CA ASN A 47 -12.70 17.39 15.74
C ASN A 47 -12.43 17.55 14.23
N ILE A 48 -12.69 16.52 13.41
CA ILE A 48 -12.53 16.55 11.95
C ILE A 48 -13.85 17.00 11.31
N ILE A 49 -13.75 17.93 10.36
CA ILE A 49 -14.90 18.45 9.62
C ILE A 49 -15.35 17.41 8.59
N LYS A 50 -16.65 17.12 8.56
CA LYS A 50 -17.27 16.24 7.57
C LYS A 50 -17.80 17.08 6.40
N ALA A 51 -17.16 16.99 5.24
CA ALA A 51 -17.66 17.63 4.04
C ALA A 51 -18.80 16.80 3.43
N THR A 52 -19.76 17.46 2.77
CA THR A 52 -20.90 16.81 2.10
C THR A 52 -20.65 16.56 0.62
N SER A 53 -19.59 17.15 0.06
CA SER A 53 -19.17 17.03 -1.33
C SER A 53 -17.68 17.38 -1.48
N ILE A 54 -17.07 16.98 -2.60
CA ILE A 54 -15.71 17.40 -2.98
C ILE A 54 -15.61 18.93 -3.06
N LYS A 55 -16.64 19.59 -3.60
CA LYS A 55 -16.72 21.05 -3.63
C LYS A 55 -16.58 21.67 -2.23
N THR A 56 -17.45 21.27 -1.30
CA THR A 56 -17.42 21.82 0.07
C THR A 56 -16.11 21.51 0.82
N LEU A 57 -15.42 20.43 0.44
CA LEU A 57 -14.08 20.12 0.96
C LEU A 57 -13.04 21.06 0.36
N ALA A 58 -13.02 21.20 -0.97
CA ALA A 58 -12.04 22.00 -1.71
C ALA A 58 -12.08 23.49 -1.31
N GLU A 59 -13.26 24.04 -1.05
CA GLU A 59 -13.45 25.43 -0.59
C GLU A 59 -12.77 25.74 0.76
N GLN A 60 -12.46 24.72 1.56
CA GLN A 60 -11.87 24.87 2.89
C GLN A 60 -10.37 24.53 2.96
N CYS A 61 -9.85 23.83 1.95
CA CYS A 61 -8.55 23.17 2.02
C CYS A 61 -7.49 23.87 1.17
N ASN A 62 -6.26 23.90 1.67
CA ASN A 62 -5.08 24.28 0.90
C ASN A 62 -4.40 23.06 0.26
N VAL A 63 -4.56 21.91 0.89
CA VAL A 63 -4.04 20.62 0.42
C VAL A 63 -5.15 19.60 0.44
N VAL A 64 -5.22 18.77 -0.59
CA VAL A 64 -6.18 17.67 -0.65
C VAL A 64 -5.45 16.37 -0.98
N LEU A 65 -5.61 15.37 -0.11
CA LEU A 65 -5.16 14.01 -0.34
C LEU A 65 -6.29 13.20 -0.96
N THR A 66 -6.03 12.46 -2.04
CA THR A 66 -6.93 11.43 -2.56
C THR A 66 -6.39 10.05 -2.25
N CYS A 67 -7.26 9.14 -1.79
CA CYS A 67 -6.95 7.73 -1.53
C CYS A 67 -8.07 6.85 -2.11
N LEU A 68 -7.98 6.57 -3.40
CA LEU A 68 -9.07 5.98 -4.19
C LEU A 68 -8.65 4.63 -4.82
N PRO A 69 -9.60 3.70 -5.02
CA PRO A 69 -9.24 2.30 -5.27
C PRO A 69 -8.73 2.03 -6.69
N LYS A 70 -9.20 2.77 -7.69
CA LYS A 70 -8.88 2.54 -9.12
C LYS A 70 -8.70 3.84 -9.90
N PRO A 71 -7.97 3.83 -11.03
CA PRO A 71 -7.72 5.03 -11.84
C PRO A 71 -8.99 5.82 -12.21
N GLU A 72 -10.08 5.13 -12.56
CA GLU A 72 -11.35 5.75 -12.93
C GLU A 72 -11.99 6.54 -11.77
N HIS A 73 -11.78 6.10 -10.53
CA HIS A 73 -12.29 6.83 -9.36
C HIS A 73 -11.47 8.10 -9.10
N VAL A 74 -10.16 8.06 -9.33
CA VAL A 74 -9.30 9.25 -9.27
C VAL A 74 -9.73 10.25 -10.34
N LEU A 75 -9.95 9.77 -11.56
CA LEU A 75 -10.40 10.60 -12.67
C LEU A 75 -11.73 11.29 -12.33
N GLU A 76 -12.72 10.55 -11.83
CA GLU A 76 -14.03 11.11 -11.47
C GLU A 76 -13.93 12.11 -10.30
N ALA A 77 -13.21 11.77 -9.23
CA ALA A 77 -13.10 12.63 -8.06
C ALA A 77 -12.35 13.95 -8.36
N VAL A 78 -11.40 13.91 -9.29
CA VAL A 78 -10.50 15.04 -9.54
C VAL A 78 -10.97 15.87 -10.73
N ASP A 79 -11.34 15.21 -11.82
CA ASP A 79 -11.64 15.82 -13.11
C ASP A 79 -13.08 15.58 -13.60
N GLY A 80 -13.88 14.83 -12.83
CA GLY A 80 -15.29 14.62 -13.10
C GLY A 80 -16.13 15.88 -12.86
N LYS A 81 -17.44 15.72 -13.01
CA LYS A 81 -18.38 16.81 -12.72
C LYS A 81 -18.33 17.14 -11.23
N ASP A 82 -18.17 18.43 -10.90
CA ASP A 82 -18.00 18.88 -9.52
C ASP A 82 -16.76 18.26 -8.82
N GLY A 83 -15.77 17.82 -9.62
CA GLY A 83 -14.50 17.26 -9.15
C GLY A 83 -13.57 18.31 -8.52
N LEU A 84 -12.46 17.84 -7.96
CA LEU A 84 -11.50 18.66 -7.23
C LEU A 84 -11.02 19.88 -8.02
N LEU A 85 -10.63 19.70 -9.30
CA LEU A 85 -10.04 20.78 -10.10
C LEU A 85 -11.02 21.91 -10.39
N GLN A 86 -12.31 21.62 -10.57
CA GLN A 86 -13.33 22.64 -10.82
C GLN A 86 -13.63 23.48 -9.57
N ASN A 87 -13.30 22.97 -8.39
CA ASN A 87 -13.62 23.57 -7.09
C ASN A 87 -12.36 23.98 -6.31
N SER A 88 -11.16 23.79 -6.87
CA SER A 88 -9.90 24.11 -6.21
C SER A 88 -9.67 25.62 -6.16
N SER A 89 -9.07 26.08 -5.05
CA SER A 89 -8.46 27.39 -5.00
C SER A 89 -7.15 27.41 -5.79
N LYS A 90 -6.75 28.60 -6.26
CA LYS A 90 -5.41 28.79 -6.82
C LYS A 90 -4.37 28.46 -5.76
N ASP A 91 -3.26 27.86 -6.18
CA ASP A 91 -2.13 27.45 -5.34
C ASP A 91 -2.46 26.27 -4.39
N MET A 92 -3.61 25.61 -4.58
CA MET A 92 -3.91 24.33 -3.91
C MET A 92 -2.89 23.26 -4.31
N VAL A 93 -2.57 22.36 -3.37
CA VAL A 93 -1.79 21.15 -3.67
C VAL A 93 -2.67 19.91 -3.59
N TRP A 94 -2.70 19.15 -4.66
CA TRP A 94 -3.33 17.84 -4.71
C TRP A 94 -2.26 16.75 -4.56
N ILE A 95 -2.41 15.91 -3.52
CA ILE A 95 -1.54 14.79 -3.23
C ILE A 95 -2.31 13.49 -3.51
N ASP A 96 -1.95 12.75 -4.55
CA ASP A 96 -2.60 11.46 -4.84
C ASP A 96 -1.83 10.30 -4.21
N THR A 97 -2.47 9.64 -3.24
CA THR A 97 -1.94 8.43 -2.59
C THR A 97 -2.42 7.13 -3.26
N SER A 98 -3.28 7.26 -4.28
CA SER A 98 -3.86 6.15 -5.02
C SER A 98 -2.81 5.46 -5.90
N THR A 99 -2.97 4.16 -6.12
CA THR A 99 -2.17 3.45 -7.14
C THR A 99 -2.89 3.48 -8.48
N THR A 100 -2.35 4.26 -9.42
CA THR A 100 -2.96 4.60 -10.72
C THR A 100 -1.99 4.37 -11.90
N ASN A 101 -2.46 4.58 -13.13
CA ASN A 101 -1.64 4.57 -14.34
C ASN A 101 -0.82 5.88 -14.45
N PHE A 102 0.50 5.77 -14.59
CA PHE A 102 1.40 6.93 -14.68
C PHE A 102 1.03 7.91 -15.81
N LYS A 103 0.54 7.42 -16.97
CA LYS A 103 0.10 8.29 -18.07
C LYS A 103 -1.14 9.10 -17.70
N GLN A 104 -2.05 8.50 -16.92
CA GLN A 104 -3.21 9.22 -16.40
C GLN A 104 -2.76 10.27 -15.38
N THR A 105 -1.87 9.91 -14.46
CA THR A 105 -1.28 10.85 -13.49
C THR A 105 -0.68 12.06 -14.19
N GLN A 106 0.17 11.84 -15.21
CA GLN A 106 0.80 12.94 -15.96
C GLN A 106 -0.22 13.83 -16.65
N LYS A 107 -1.26 13.26 -17.29
CA LYS A 107 -2.34 14.03 -17.91
C LYS A 107 -3.12 14.86 -16.89
N LEU A 108 -3.44 14.27 -15.73
CA LEU A 108 -4.14 14.96 -14.66
C LEU A 108 -3.29 16.06 -14.04
N ALA A 109 -1.97 15.87 -13.88
CA ALA A 109 -1.06 16.91 -13.40
C ALA A 109 -1.00 18.11 -14.36
N ILE A 110 -0.88 17.85 -15.68
CA ILE A 110 -0.92 18.91 -16.70
C ILE A 110 -2.24 19.67 -16.59
N LYS A 111 -3.37 18.96 -16.47
CA LYS A 111 -4.68 19.60 -16.32
C LYS A 111 -4.76 20.41 -15.02
N ALA A 112 -4.33 19.85 -13.90
CA ALA A 112 -4.29 20.52 -12.59
C ALA A 112 -3.51 21.84 -12.65
N SER A 113 -2.38 21.89 -13.35
CA SER A 113 -1.62 23.14 -13.51
C SER A 113 -2.39 24.25 -14.23
N THR A 114 -3.36 23.92 -15.10
CA THR A 114 -4.21 24.93 -15.75
C THR A 114 -5.20 25.60 -14.79
N TYR A 115 -5.48 24.94 -13.65
CA TYR A 115 -6.27 25.49 -12.54
C TYR A 115 -5.38 26.15 -11.46
N GLY A 116 -4.06 26.21 -11.67
CA GLY A 116 -3.11 26.68 -10.66
C GLY A 116 -2.94 25.70 -9.49
N VAL A 117 -3.20 24.40 -9.73
CA VAL A 117 -3.04 23.34 -8.72
C VAL A 117 -1.74 22.58 -8.97
N SER A 118 -0.90 22.46 -7.95
CA SER A 118 0.29 21.59 -7.99
C SER A 118 -0.08 20.16 -7.61
N MET A 119 0.58 19.17 -8.22
CA MET A 119 0.34 17.75 -7.94
C MET A 119 1.57 17.06 -7.37
N LEU A 120 1.38 16.25 -6.34
CA LEU A 120 2.33 15.23 -5.88
C LEU A 120 1.68 13.84 -5.93
N GLU A 121 2.44 12.85 -6.34
CA GLU A 121 2.16 11.45 -6.05
C GLU A 121 2.71 11.12 -4.66
N ALA A 122 2.00 10.30 -3.89
CA ALA A 122 2.40 9.81 -2.58
C ALA A 122 1.97 8.35 -2.41
N THR A 123 2.40 7.50 -3.35
CA THR A 123 2.00 6.09 -3.39
C THR A 123 2.62 5.29 -2.24
N LEU A 124 1.91 4.27 -1.75
CA LEU A 124 2.22 3.65 -0.46
C LEU A 124 2.73 2.23 -0.61
N THR A 125 3.77 1.80 0.12
CA THR A 125 4.22 0.40 0.17
C THR A 125 4.63 -0.06 1.58
N GLY A 126 4.44 -1.33 1.92
CA GLY A 126 4.71 -1.89 3.26
C GLY A 126 3.52 -2.52 4.01
N GLY A 127 2.33 -2.55 3.41
CA GLY A 127 1.11 -3.16 3.99
C GLY A 127 0.29 -2.23 4.89
N VAL A 128 -1.03 -2.51 5.00
CA VAL A 128 -1.98 -1.66 5.73
C VAL A 128 -1.66 -1.56 7.22
N HIS A 129 -1.11 -2.63 7.82
CA HIS A 129 -0.69 -2.62 9.22
C HIS A 129 0.39 -1.56 9.51
N ALA A 130 1.35 -1.39 8.60
CA ALA A 130 2.39 -0.38 8.74
C ALA A 130 1.81 1.04 8.71
N LEU A 131 0.80 1.27 7.88
CA LEU A 131 0.13 2.57 7.77
C LEU A 131 -0.63 2.95 9.04
N GLN A 132 -1.30 1.99 9.69
CA GLN A 132 -2.00 2.22 10.97
C GLN A 132 -1.06 2.70 12.08
N ASN A 133 0.23 2.36 11.97
CA ASN A 133 1.29 2.73 12.90
C ASN A 133 2.16 3.90 12.41
N ASN A 134 1.73 4.62 11.35
CA ASN A 134 2.48 5.70 10.71
C ASN A 134 3.92 5.31 10.33
N ASN A 135 4.08 4.13 9.72
CA ASN A 135 5.38 3.54 9.43
C ASN A 135 5.41 2.89 8.03
N MET A 136 4.56 3.36 7.12
CA MET A 136 4.55 2.89 5.74
C MET A 136 5.55 3.71 4.92
N VAL A 137 6.08 3.12 3.85
CA VAL A 137 6.98 3.83 2.93
C VAL A 137 6.15 4.57 1.88
N CYS A 138 6.46 5.85 1.68
CA CYS A 138 5.90 6.68 0.62
C CYS A 138 6.88 6.76 -0.56
N LEU A 139 6.42 6.35 -1.74
CA LEU A 139 7.09 6.52 -3.01
C LEU A 139 6.42 7.71 -3.73
N ALA A 140 7.08 8.85 -3.66
CA ALA A 140 6.58 10.11 -4.18
C ALA A 140 7.08 10.39 -5.60
N GLY A 141 6.31 11.19 -6.34
CA GLY A 141 6.71 11.70 -7.64
C GLY A 141 6.09 13.07 -7.86
N GLY A 142 6.88 14.01 -8.37
CA GLY A 142 6.45 15.39 -8.51
C GLY A 142 7.60 16.38 -8.56
N ASP A 143 7.25 17.66 -8.53
CA ASP A 143 8.22 18.75 -8.44
C ASP A 143 8.97 18.71 -7.10
N GLU A 144 10.29 18.91 -7.14
CA GLU A 144 11.16 18.75 -5.97
C GLU A 144 10.88 19.78 -4.87
N ASP A 145 10.58 21.03 -5.26
CA ASP A 145 10.31 22.10 -4.31
C ASP A 145 8.95 21.90 -3.64
N THR A 146 7.94 21.50 -4.41
CA THR A 146 6.64 21.08 -3.90
C THR A 146 6.78 19.89 -2.96
N PHE A 147 7.60 18.89 -3.32
CA PHE A 147 7.87 17.74 -2.47
C PHE A 147 8.52 18.15 -1.15
N LYS A 148 9.57 18.99 -1.17
CA LYS A 148 10.25 19.49 0.04
C LYS A 148 9.28 20.23 0.95
N LEU A 149 8.41 21.06 0.38
CA LEU A 149 7.43 21.84 1.12
C LEU A 149 6.40 20.95 1.85
N TRP A 150 5.98 19.84 1.22
CA TRP A 150 4.92 18.97 1.75
C TRP A 150 5.44 17.67 2.37
N LYS A 151 6.76 17.47 2.44
CA LYS A 151 7.36 16.24 2.97
C LYS A 151 6.92 15.96 4.41
N GLU A 152 6.85 16.97 5.27
CA GLU A 152 6.42 16.80 6.65
C GLU A 152 4.97 16.30 6.74
N VAL A 153 4.08 16.82 5.90
CA VAL A 153 2.68 16.34 5.81
C VAL A 153 2.64 14.87 5.40
N LEU A 154 3.48 14.45 4.44
CA LEU A 154 3.60 13.05 4.04
C LEU A 154 4.12 12.18 5.18
N GLN A 155 5.09 12.66 5.96
CA GLN A 155 5.65 11.94 7.12
C GLN A 155 4.62 11.80 8.26
N ASP A 156 3.84 12.85 8.52
CA ASP A 156 2.77 12.83 9.51
C ASP A 156 1.57 11.96 9.07
N ALA A 157 1.37 11.78 7.75
CA ALA A 157 0.27 10.99 7.19
C ALA A 157 0.59 9.50 7.05
N ILE A 158 1.81 9.18 6.61
CA ILE A 158 2.17 7.87 6.05
C ILE A 158 3.28 7.20 6.87
N GLY A 159 4.34 7.95 7.18
CA GLY A 159 5.48 7.50 7.96
C GLY A 159 6.79 8.19 7.55
N GLU A 160 7.83 7.98 8.36
CA GLU A 160 9.11 8.70 8.26
C GLU A 160 9.81 8.59 6.89
N VAL A 161 9.62 7.46 6.20
CA VAL A 161 10.34 7.13 4.97
C VAL A 161 9.55 7.61 3.76
N VAL A 162 9.93 8.78 3.26
CA VAL A 162 9.35 9.40 2.07
C VAL A 162 10.44 9.63 1.02
N VAL A 163 10.31 8.98 -0.13
CA VAL A 163 11.31 8.99 -1.21
C VAL A 163 10.74 9.67 -2.44
N LEU A 164 11.38 10.75 -2.91
CA LEU A 164 11.07 11.34 -4.21
C LEU A 164 11.72 10.50 -5.31
N CYS A 165 10.92 9.74 -6.06
CA CYS A 165 11.39 8.86 -7.13
C CYS A 165 11.68 9.61 -8.44
N GLY A 166 11.28 10.87 -8.55
CA GLY A 166 11.47 11.71 -9.72
C GLY A 166 10.26 12.62 -9.96
N ASN A 167 10.13 13.10 -11.21
CA ASN A 167 9.00 13.92 -11.63
C ASN A 167 7.68 13.14 -11.62
N VAL A 168 6.56 13.84 -11.84
CA VAL A 168 5.22 13.22 -11.93
C VAL A 168 5.21 12.00 -12.87
N GLY A 169 4.68 10.90 -12.36
CA GLY A 169 4.63 9.57 -12.94
C GLY A 169 5.65 8.61 -12.33
N ALA A 170 6.75 9.11 -11.74
CA ALA A 170 7.78 8.28 -11.14
C ALA A 170 7.29 7.52 -9.91
N GLY A 171 6.43 8.12 -9.08
CA GLY A 171 5.84 7.47 -7.92
C GLY A 171 4.95 6.29 -8.33
N ALA A 172 4.04 6.51 -9.30
CA ALA A 172 3.21 5.44 -9.85
C ALA A 172 4.03 4.29 -10.45
N ILE A 173 5.07 4.60 -11.23
CA ILE A 173 5.97 3.59 -11.81
C ILE A 173 6.68 2.79 -10.70
N ALA A 174 7.30 3.47 -9.74
CA ALA A 174 8.00 2.82 -8.64
C ALA A 174 7.07 1.90 -7.84
N LYS A 175 5.84 2.35 -7.58
CA LYS A 175 4.84 1.55 -6.87
C LYS A 175 4.44 0.27 -7.60
N VAL A 176 4.12 0.35 -8.89
CA VAL A 176 3.68 -0.85 -9.63
C VAL A 176 4.82 -1.86 -9.77
N VAL A 177 6.06 -1.40 -9.99
CA VAL A 177 7.24 -2.27 -10.04
C VAL A 177 7.53 -2.91 -8.68
N SER A 178 7.41 -2.14 -7.59
CA SER A 178 7.55 -2.67 -6.22
C SER A 178 6.51 -3.75 -5.92
N ASN A 179 5.25 -3.54 -6.33
CA ASN A 179 4.20 -4.54 -6.14
C ASN A 179 4.39 -5.78 -7.02
N MET A 180 4.88 -5.63 -8.26
CA MET A 180 5.24 -6.75 -9.12
C MET A 180 6.26 -7.68 -8.44
N LEU A 181 7.30 -7.12 -7.81
CA LEU A 181 8.28 -7.88 -7.03
C LEU A 181 7.63 -8.57 -5.82
N ALA A 182 6.81 -7.84 -5.06
CA ALA A 182 6.14 -8.38 -3.88
C ALA A 182 5.24 -9.59 -4.22
N PHE A 183 4.42 -9.51 -5.27
CA PHE A 183 3.55 -10.62 -5.68
C PHE A 183 4.31 -11.78 -6.29
N THR A 184 5.38 -11.51 -7.05
CA THR A 184 6.27 -12.57 -7.56
C THR A 184 6.89 -13.36 -6.40
N ASN A 185 7.42 -12.65 -5.41
CA ASN A 185 8.00 -13.28 -4.22
C ASN A 185 6.96 -14.03 -3.39
N MET A 186 5.73 -13.53 -3.30
CA MET A 186 4.63 -14.22 -2.62
C MET A 186 4.28 -15.56 -3.28
N VAL A 187 4.14 -15.57 -4.61
CA VAL A 187 3.85 -16.80 -5.36
C VAL A 187 4.99 -17.79 -5.21
N ALA A 188 6.23 -17.35 -5.42
CA ALA A 188 7.41 -18.19 -5.26
C ALA A 188 7.55 -18.74 -3.82
N ALA A 189 7.31 -17.91 -2.80
CA ALA A 189 7.36 -18.34 -1.40
C ALA A 189 6.33 -19.43 -1.11
N SER A 190 5.11 -19.29 -1.64
CA SER A 190 4.03 -20.28 -1.49
C SER A 190 4.41 -21.63 -2.12
N GLU A 191 4.97 -21.61 -3.33
CA GLU A 191 5.44 -22.82 -4.03
C GLU A 191 6.59 -23.49 -3.28
N CYS A 192 7.58 -22.72 -2.82
CA CYS A 192 8.71 -23.23 -2.03
C CYS A 192 8.24 -23.86 -0.71
N MET A 193 7.26 -23.28 -0.02
CA MET A 193 6.70 -23.85 1.21
C MET A 193 5.98 -25.17 0.96
N MET A 194 5.25 -25.28 -0.15
CA MET A 194 4.61 -26.52 -0.54
C MET A 194 5.64 -27.59 -0.94
N ILE A 195 6.72 -27.22 -1.65
CA ILE A 195 7.83 -28.13 -1.93
C ILE A 195 8.45 -28.65 -0.63
N ALA A 196 8.76 -27.75 0.32
CA ALA A 196 9.33 -28.13 1.61
C ALA A 196 8.43 -29.10 2.38
N LYS A 197 7.11 -28.85 2.39
CA LYS A 197 6.12 -29.74 2.99
C LYS A 197 6.16 -31.14 2.38
N ARG A 198 6.11 -31.25 1.06
CA ARG A 198 6.07 -32.54 0.35
C ARG A 198 7.41 -33.27 0.39
N ALA A 199 8.51 -32.54 0.52
CA ALA A 199 9.83 -33.09 0.77
C ALA A 199 10.03 -33.57 2.23
N GLY A 200 9.06 -33.37 3.12
CA GLY A 200 9.12 -33.80 4.52
C GLY A 200 9.99 -32.92 5.41
N LEU A 201 10.25 -31.67 5.01
CA LEU A 201 11.00 -30.72 5.84
C LEU A 201 10.16 -30.20 7.01
N ASP A 202 10.83 -29.86 8.11
CA ASP A 202 10.23 -29.07 9.18
C ASP A 202 10.05 -27.62 8.69
N LEU A 203 8.79 -27.18 8.59
CA LEU A 203 8.44 -25.91 7.96
C LEU A 203 8.91 -24.68 8.76
N GLU A 204 8.97 -24.74 10.09
CA GLU A 204 9.49 -23.63 10.91
C GLU A 204 11.00 -23.49 10.73
N ASN A 205 11.72 -24.62 10.76
CA ASN A 205 13.15 -24.64 10.52
C ASN A 205 13.48 -24.18 9.09
N PHE A 206 12.68 -24.57 8.10
CA PHE A 206 12.85 -24.11 6.72
C PHE A 206 12.58 -22.61 6.58
N PHE A 207 11.51 -22.10 7.19
CA PHE A 207 11.23 -20.67 7.28
C PHE A 207 12.43 -19.91 7.85
N ASP A 208 12.97 -20.34 8.99
CA ASP A 208 14.15 -19.74 9.61
C ASP A 208 15.40 -19.79 8.74
N ALA A 209 15.66 -20.92 8.09
CA ALA A 209 16.82 -21.08 7.22
C ALA A 209 16.78 -20.09 6.05
N ILE A 210 15.62 -19.87 5.44
CA ILE A 210 15.49 -18.95 4.31
C ILE A 210 15.62 -17.49 4.74
N ARG A 211 15.14 -17.11 5.94
CA ARG A 211 15.24 -15.73 6.47
C ARG A 211 16.67 -15.19 6.53
N VAL A 212 17.64 -16.06 6.80
CA VAL A 212 19.06 -15.69 6.86
C VAL A 212 19.82 -16.02 5.57
N SER A 213 19.11 -16.39 4.50
CA SER A 213 19.68 -16.77 3.21
C SER A 213 19.45 -15.68 2.15
N ALA A 214 20.15 -15.81 1.02
CA ALA A 214 19.93 -14.97 -0.15
C ALA A 214 18.51 -15.07 -0.74
N GLY A 215 17.73 -16.09 -0.37
CA GLY A 215 16.33 -16.24 -0.79
C GLY A 215 15.33 -15.43 0.04
N ASN A 216 15.76 -14.73 1.08
CA ASN A 216 14.86 -13.95 1.91
C ASN A 216 14.23 -12.78 1.14
N SER A 217 13.01 -12.41 1.53
CA SER A 217 12.33 -11.22 1.04
C SER A 217 11.30 -10.74 2.06
N PHE A 218 10.82 -9.51 1.91
CA PHE A 218 9.69 -9.02 2.72
C PHE A 218 8.47 -9.96 2.63
N ALA A 219 8.18 -10.52 1.45
CA ALA A 219 7.09 -11.47 1.27
C ALA A 219 7.34 -12.78 2.02
N TRP A 220 8.58 -13.28 2.06
CA TRP A 220 8.93 -14.46 2.85
C TRP A 220 8.67 -14.22 4.34
N GLU A 221 9.20 -13.12 4.88
CA GLU A 221 9.08 -12.73 6.29
C GLU A 221 7.62 -12.45 6.73
N THR A 222 6.72 -12.11 5.81
CA THR A 222 5.35 -11.69 6.16
C THR A 222 4.27 -12.64 5.68
N VAL A 223 4.32 -13.09 4.43
CA VAL A 223 3.31 -13.99 3.85
C VAL A 223 3.41 -15.39 4.44
N VAL A 224 4.61 -15.95 4.57
CA VAL A 224 4.76 -17.33 5.07
C VAL A 224 4.14 -17.51 6.47
N PRO A 225 4.35 -16.59 7.43
CA PRO A 225 3.60 -16.60 8.69
C PRO A 225 2.07 -16.52 8.56
N HIS A 226 1.55 -15.77 7.58
CA HIS A 226 0.11 -15.74 7.28
C HIS A 226 -0.41 -17.09 6.76
N ILE A 227 0.43 -17.87 6.06
CA ILE A 227 0.12 -19.26 5.69
C ILE A 227 0.04 -20.13 6.94
N PHE A 228 1.01 -20.00 7.85
CA PHE A 228 1.07 -20.81 9.06
C PHE A 228 -0.15 -20.64 9.96
N ASN A 229 -0.64 -19.41 10.14
CA ASN A 229 -1.82 -19.13 10.95
C ASN A 229 -3.14 -19.09 10.15
N GLN A 230 -3.09 -19.32 8.84
CA GLN A 230 -4.26 -19.33 7.94
C GLN A 230 -5.05 -17.99 7.92
N LYS A 231 -4.41 -16.88 8.31
CA LYS A 231 -5.01 -15.54 8.31
C LYS A 231 -4.54 -14.78 7.08
N TYR A 232 -5.33 -14.88 6.02
CA TYR A 232 -5.04 -14.27 4.71
C TYR A 232 -5.59 -12.84 4.55
N GLU A 233 -6.14 -12.25 5.61
CA GLU A 233 -6.69 -10.90 5.60
C GLU A 233 -5.55 -9.86 5.65
N SER A 234 -5.29 -9.18 4.53
CA SER A 234 -4.21 -8.20 4.39
C SER A 234 -4.66 -6.74 4.44
N GLY A 235 -5.98 -6.49 4.45
CA GLY A 235 -6.55 -5.16 4.19
C GLY A 235 -6.40 -4.68 2.73
N PHE A 236 -5.79 -5.51 1.87
CA PHE A 236 -5.62 -5.26 0.44
C PHE A 236 -6.23 -6.42 -0.35
N THR A 237 -7.29 -6.18 -1.10
CA THR A 237 -8.11 -7.25 -1.67
C THR A 237 -7.49 -7.88 -2.92
N MET A 238 -7.97 -9.06 -3.31
CA MET A 238 -7.58 -9.73 -4.55
C MET A 238 -7.91 -8.88 -5.78
N ASP A 239 -9.04 -8.15 -5.78
CA ASP A 239 -9.36 -7.21 -6.87
C ASP A 239 -8.31 -6.10 -7.00
N LEU A 240 -7.90 -5.49 -5.87
CA LEU A 240 -6.89 -4.44 -5.87
C LEU A 240 -5.50 -4.97 -6.27
N ALA A 241 -5.13 -6.16 -5.81
CA ALA A 241 -3.89 -6.82 -6.20
C ALA A 241 -3.85 -7.12 -7.71
N CYS A 242 -4.93 -7.72 -8.25
CA CYS A 242 -5.02 -8.00 -9.68
C CYS A 242 -5.03 -6.70 -10.51
N LYS A 243 -5.65 -5.62 -10.00
CA LYS A 243 -5.58 -4.29 -10.60
C LYS A 243 -4.13 -3.77 -10.68
N ASP A 244 -3.36 -3.85 -9.60
CA ASP A 244 -1.95 -3.43 -9.61
C ASP A 244 -1.07 -4.29 -10.52
N MET A 245 -1.30 -5.60 -10.57
CA MET A 245 -0.61 -6.49 -11.51
C MET A 245 -0.94 -6.14 -12.97
N ASN A 246 -2.19 -5.77 -13.25
CA ASN A 246 -2.58 -5.31 -14.57
C ASN A 246 -1.93 -3.96 -14.92
N LEU A 247 -1.84 -3.01 -13.98
CA LEU A 247 -1.10 -1.76 -14.18
C LEU A 247 0.39 -2.01 -14.51
N SER A 248 1.02 -2.96 -13.81
CA SER A 248 2.41 -3.36 -14.07
C SER A 248 2.57 -3.98 -15.47
N TYR A 249 1.62 -4.82 -15.87
CA TYR A 249 1.60 -5.41 -17.22
C TYR A 249 1.48 -4.33 -18.30
N LEU A 250 0.52 -3.42 -18.17
CA LEU A 250 0.33 -2.32 -19.11
C LEU A 250 1.55 -1.41 -19.19
N LEU A 251 2.21 -1.13 -18.06
CA LEU A 251 3.47 -0.39 -18.02
C LEU A 251 4.57 -1.10 -18.84
N GLY A 252 4.73 -2.41 -18.68
CA GLY A 252 5.69 -3.19 -19.46
C GLY A 252 5.40 -3.15 -20.96
N GLN A 253 4.12 -3.26 -21.36
CA GLN A 253 3.70 -3.12 -22.75
C GLN A 253 4.04 -1.72 -23.31
N ASP A 254 3.72 -0.68 -22.55
CA ASP A 254 3.98 0.71 -22.92
C ASP A 254 5.48 1.00 -23.10
N LEU A 255 6.32 0.40 -22.25
CA LEU A 255 7.77 0.55 -22.28
C LEU A 255 8.49 -0.51 -23.12
N LYS A 256 7.73 -1.42 -23.75
CA LYS A 256 8.26 -2.53 -24.57
C LYS A 256 9.22 -3.45 -23.81
N VAL A 257 8.96 -3.67 -22.52
CA VAL A 257 9.70 -4.61 -21.67
C VAL A 257 9.00 -5.97 -21.70
N PRO A 258 9.69 -7.07 -22.07
CA PRO A 258 9.11 -8.41 -21.99
C PRO A 258 8.90 -8.82 -20.52
N LEU A 259 7.69 -9.30 -20.20
CA LEU A 259 7.23 -9.56 -18.84
C LEU A 259 6.81 -11.02 -18.63
N ASP A 260 7.58 -11.97 -19.15
CA ASP A 260 7.20 -13.39 -19.20
C ASP A 260 6.90 -13.99 -17.82
N LEU A 261 7.78 -13.77 -16.83
CA LEU A 261 7.56 -14.23 -15.46
C LEU A 261 6.33 -13.58 -14.82
N HIS A 262 6.17 -12.26 -14.99
CA HIS A 262 5.04 -11.52 -14.45
C HIS A 262 3.71 -12.04 -15.01
N MET A 263 3.66 -12.45 -16.28
CA MET A 263 2.46 -13.04 -16.87
C MET A 263 2.06 -14.36 -16.20
N GLU A 264 3.01 -15.20 -15.84
CA GLU A 264 2.71 -16.44 -15.10
C GLU A 264 2.22 -16.17 -13.68
N VAL A 265 2.85 -15.22 -12.97
CA VAL A 265 2.39 -14.76 -11.65
C VAL A 265 0.98 -14.18 -11.75
N LYS A 266 0.71 -13.35 -12.78
CA LYS A 266 -0.60 -12.73 -12.99
C LYS A 266 -1.69 -13.78 -13.21
N LYS A 267 -1.43 -14.79 -14.06
CA LYS A 267 -2.37 -15.90 -14.29
C LYS A 267 -2.72 -16.64 -13.00
N LYS A 268 -1.71 -16.90 -12.15
CA LYS A 268 -1.88 -17.54 -10.84
C LYS A 268 -2.73 -16.69 -9.89
N MET A 269 -2.49 -15.38 -9.84
CA MET A 269 -3.26 -14.44 -9.04
C MET A 269 -4.71 -14.29 -9.53
N ASP A 270 -4.93 -14.22 -10.85
CA ASP A 270 -6.27 -14.19 -11.46
C ASP A 270 -7.04 -15.48 -11.14
N LYS A 271 -6.37 -16.64 -11.17
CA LYS A 271 -6.96 -17.94 -10.76
C LYS A 271 -7.40 -17.92 -9.30
N ALA A 272 -6.52 -17.47 -8.39
CA ALA A 272 -6.86 -17.34 -6.97
C ALA A 272 -8.03 -16.38 -6.75
N ARG A 273 -8.07 -15.24 -7.46
CA ARG A 273 -9.18 -14.29 -7.40
C ARG A 273 -10.49 -14.96 -7.83
N LYS A 274 -10.48 -15.71 -8.94
CA LYS A 274 -11.65 -16.44 -9.43
C LYS A 274 -12.15 -17.49 -8.42
N GLN A 275 -11.23 -18.14 -7.70
CA GLN A 275 -11.55 -19.18 -6.73
C GLN A 275 -12.10 -18.61 -5.41
N TYR A 276 -11.53 -17.53 -4.89
CA TYR A 276 -11.85 -17.02 -3.55
C TYR A 276 -12.67 -15.73 -3.51
N GLY A 277 -12.85 -15.06 -4.66
CA GLY A 277 -13.60 -13.83 -4.78
C GLY A 277 -12.76 -12.56 -4.63
N ASP A 278 -13.36 -11.45 -5.04
CA ASP A 278 -12.73 -10.14 -5.18
C ASP A 278 -12.33 -9.52 -3.84
N ASP A 279 -13.17 -9.67 -2.82
CA ASP A 279 -13.03 -9.04 -1.51
C ASP A 279 -12.04 -9.78 -0.58
N LYS A 280 -11.57 -10.96 -0.99
CA LYS A 280 -10.63 -11.73 -0.18
C LYS A 280 -9.27 -11.01 -0.11
N GLY A 281 -8.58 -11.10 1.03
CA GLY A 281 -7.25 -10.52 1.16
C GLY A 281 -6.25 -11.13 0.17
N CYS A 282 -5.33 -10.31 -0.33
CA CYS A 282 -4.43 -10.67 -1.43
C CYS A 282 -3.43 -11.79 -1.09
N TYR A 283 -3.24 -12.07 0.20
CA TYR A 283 -2.40 -13.16 0.68
C TYR A 283 -3.09 -14.52 0.61
N VAL A 284 -4.29 -14.64 0.02
CA VAL A 284 -5.00 -15.93 -0.11
C VAL A 284 -4.42 -16.86 -1.19
N TYR A 285 -3.56 -16.37 -2.08
CA TYR A 285 -2.93 -17.21 -3.11
C TYR A 285 -2.33 -18.54 -2.59
N PRO A 286 -1.54 -18.59 -1.50
CA PRO A 286 -0.95 -19.83 -1.00
C PRO A 286 -1.98 -20.93 -0.73
N ARG A 287 -3.20 -20.55 -0.32
CA ARG A 287 -4.30 -21.48 -0.09
C ARG A 287 -4.70 -22.24 -1.36
N THR A 288 -4.47 -21.69 -2.55
CA THR A 288 -4.74 -22.41 -3.81
C THR A 288 -3.94 -23.71 -3.88
N LEU A 289 -2.69 -23.70 -3.43
CA LEU A 289 -1.85 -24.90 -3.40
C LEU A 289 -2.32 -25.90 -2.35
N GLU A 290 -2.72 -25.42 -1.16
CA GLU A 290 -3.28 -26.28 -0.11
C GLU A 290 -4.55 -26.99 -0.60
N ASP A 291 -5.47 -26.24 -1.23
CA ASP A 291 -6.74 -26.76 -1.75
C ASP A 291 -6.51 -27.72 -2.94
N GLU A 292 -5.58 -27.42 -3.85
CA GLU A 292 -5.27 -28.26 -5.03
C GLU A 292 -4.61 -29.59 -4.66
N LEU A 293 -3.77 -29.59 -3.62
CA LEU A 293 -2.98 -30.77 -3.23
C LEU A 293 -3.57 -31.50 -2.02
N GLY A 294 -4.55 -30.92 -1.34
CA GLY A 294 -5.13 -31.48 -0.11
C GLY A 294 -4.15 -31.48 1.06
N GLU A 295 -3.16 -30.58 1.07
CA GLU A 295 -2.10 -30.52 2.08
C GLU A 295 -2.10 -29.17 2.79
N SER A 296 -2.27 -29.17 4.11
CA SER A 296 -2.19 -27.93 4.90
C SER A 296 -0.75 -27.58 5.29
N LEU A 297 -0.44 -26.30 5.12
CA LEU A 297 0.77 -25.62 5.56
C LEU A 297 0.60 -24.95 6.94
N SER A 298 -0.56 -25.09 7.59
CA SER A 298 -0.82 -24.52 8.91
C SER A 298 0.11 -25.08 10.00
N LEU A 299 0.47 -24.24 10.96
CA LEU A 299 1.33 -24.60 12.09
C LEU A 299 0.75 -24.03 13.41
N LYS A 300 0.85 -24.82 14.48
CA LYS A 300 0.41 -24.41 15.81
C LYS A 300 1.31 -23.30 16.38
N GLY A 301 0.73 -22.38 17.15
CA GLY A 301 1.47 -21.33 17.86
C GLY A 301 1.63 -20.02 17.10
N TRP A 302 1.24 -19.96 15.83
CA TRP A 302 1.32 -18.76 14.99
C TRP A 302 0.07 -17.86 15.07
N ASP A 303 -0.95 -18.25 15.81
CA ASP A 303 -2.26 -17.56 15.86
C ASP A 303 -2.17 -16.10 16.31
N ASN A 304 -1.21 -15.79 17.20
CA ASN A 304 -0.99 -14.46 17.77
C ASN A 304 0.21 -13.72 17.15
N TRP A 305 0.78 -14.26 16.07
CA TRP A 305 1.90 -13.65 15.37
C TRP A 305 1.51 -12.29 14.77
N GLY A 306 2.47 -11.38 14.79
CA GLY A 306 2.42 -10.12 14.05
C GLY A 306 3.83 -9.64 13.72
N TYR A 307 3.94 -8.45 13.16
CA TYR A 307 5.24 -7.86 12.86
C TYR A 307 5.19 -6.33 12.84
N ASP A 308 6.33 -5.71 13.09
CA ASP A 308 6.60 -4.33 12.74
C ASP A 308 7.61 -4.28 11.59
N ILE A 309 7.70 -3.10 10.99
CA ILE A 309 8.75 -2.76 10.03
C ILE A 309 9.72 -1.79 10.71
N LYS A 310 11.01 -1.97 10.49
CA LYS A 310 12.03 -0.97 10.79
C LYS A 310 12.84 -0.69 9.53
N VAL A 311 13.41 0.50 9.43
CA VAL A 311 14.45 0.77 8.45
C VAL A 311 15.78 0.76 9.17
N LEU A 312 16.64 -0.18 8.79
CA LEU A 312 18.02 -0.33 9.27
C LEU A 312 18.95 -0.28 8.06
N ASP A 313 19.95 0.60 8.10
CA ASP A 313 20.87 0.86 6.98
C ASP A 313 20.15 1.09 5.64
N GLY A 314 19.11 1.93 5.66
CA GLY A 314 18.30 2.27 4.48
C GLY A 314 17.40 1.14 3.95
N SER A 315 17.37 -0.03 4.62
CA SER A 315 16.61 -1.21 4.17
C SER A 315 15.52 -1.59 5.16
N ILE A 316 14.39 -2.08 4.63
CA ILE A 316 13.30 -2.62 5.44
C ILE A 316 13.75 -3.91 6.12
N VAL A 317 13.54 -3.99 7.44
CA VAL A 317 13.71 -5.17 8.28
C VAL A 317 12.40 -5.47 8.96
N VAL A 318 11.97 -6.74 8.91
CA VAL A 318 10.75 -7.22 9.57
C VAL A 318 11.09 -7.64 11.00
N LYS A 319 10.50 -6.95 11.98
CA LYS A 319 10.60 -7.33 13.40
C LYS A 319 9.36 -8.12 13.80
N HIS A 320 9.47 -9.45 13.90
CA HIS A 320 8.34 -10.27 14.32
C HIS A 320 7.96 -10.04 15.78
N LYS A 321 6.66 -10.15 16.05
CA LYS A 321 6.04 -10.15 17.37
C LYS A 321 5.38 -11.49 17.61
N ASN A 322 5.49 -12.02 18.83
CA ASN A 322 4.85 -13.27 19.26
C ASN A 322 5.13 -14.47 18.33
N ARG A 323 6.28 -14.46 17.67
CA ARG A 323 6.75 -15.59 16.86
C ARG A 323 7.09 -16.77 17.78
N PRO A 324 6.69 -18.01 17.45
CA PRO A 324 7.17 -19.18 18.16
C PRO A 324 8.70 -19.20 18.21
N LYS A 325 9.25 -19.69 19.32
CA LYS A 325 10.71 -19.85 19.44
C LYS A 325 11.17 -20.92 18.48
N SER A 326 12.16 -20.58 17.66
CA SER A 326 12.87 -21.52 16.82
C SER A 326 13.49 -22.65 17.64
N LYS A 327 13.54 -23.84 17.06
CA LYS A 327 14.30 -24.98 17.62
C LYS A 327 15.81 -24.71 17.60
N HIS A 328 16.26 -23.74 16.82
CA HIS A 328 17.65 -23.33 16.70
C HIS A 328 17.88 -21.99 17.43
N PRO A 329 18.60 -21.98 18.57
CA PRO A 329 18.72 -20.81 19.44
C PRO A 329 19.24 -19.55 18.76
N GLN A 330 20.07 -19.67 17.73
CA GLN A 330 20.61 -18.54 16.98
C GLN A 330 19.55 -17.70 16.26
N TYR A 331 18.37 -18.27 15.99
CA TYR A 331 17.25 -17.54 15.38
C TYR A 331 16.31 -16.89 16.41
N ASN A 332 16.60 -17.05 17.71
CA ASN A 332 15.79 -16.52 18.81
C ASN A 332 16.38 -15.28 19.47
N SER A 333 17.67 -15.00 19.26
CA SER A 333 18.28 -13.77 19.77
C SER A 333 17.83 -12.57 18.94
N GLU A 334 17.41 -11.50 19.61
CA GLU A 334 17.44 -10.17 18.98
C GLU A 334 18.89 -9.94 18.54
N ALA A 335 19.09 -9.50 17.29
CA ALA A 335 20.40 -9.07 16.83
C ALA A 335 20.93 -8.10 17.90
N LYS A 336 22.10 -8.39 18.47
CA LYS A 336 22.77 -7.43 19.35
C LYS A 336 23.12 -6.25 18.45
N ASP A 337 22.44 -5.13 18.69
CA ASP A 337 22.68 -3.86 17.99
C ASP A 337 24.16 -3.47 18.02
#